data_AF-A0A367KD78-F1
#
_entry.id   AF-A0A367KD78-F1
#
_cell.length_a   1.000
_cell.length_b   1.000
_cell.length_c   1.000
_cell.angle_alpha   90.00
_cell.angle_beta   90.00
_cell.angle_gamma   90.00
#
_symmetry.space_group_name_H-M   'P 1'
#
loop_
_entity.id
_entity.type
_entity.pdbx_description
1 polymer ?
#
loop_
_entity_poly.entity_id
_entity_poly.type
_entity_poly.pdbx_seq_one_letter_code
_entity_poly.pdbx_strand_id
1 'polypeptide(L)'
;MHHSPLDRMLNQNTQHLRIPSPIGPYLDKMSRQEDFHSDRMLPKPRALATASKDAITLLDTTENSTRQKKYRWETFQEKKKFKRTHLQGLYSKQQQIHEQVQKIKQKLDHTLQLKQDAIEKEQFLSVRDFQKQADQYKKQLDTLTNTNLHDIQSQIRSAWKEMAEILAEEPEKSNDMVDILEEEKKKRQQMFDQYTKTMDQQDAQLLEGIKEKRQDIESQKSEIALDLELWNRSDAELQERMYEAVLEETEKKNELEKVTNQIQDEINELLEKVKALEQEKKKYKDTIAKLDEAMETKLKPVKKERREHEQELELIKKRQKELNEKSAQLDKEDARINIEIERHSQEKSKGLKELEELEKNIVFVASRQLNGKQEAEELLNILQSSIEARDQAIDNERARLRHAKENLLANTKVINELQSTEYVQEQQQLQLDYNISKLTAWLNNLNIQKRLAIEADQYEKAAEICDQIKAVDEQLKKTNKEREQKDKDELNARLQEKKKELNQQKKEYERLECEIDNNILSILCNSQRELEAILKRLEDKYSNDQNAILIIKELLENELTSLRSQTNMTEENNLLTF
;
A
#
# COMPACT_ATOMS: atom_id res chain seq x y z
N MET A 1 7.37 38.79 -40.28
CA MET A 1 8.47 39.53 -39.63
C MET A 1 8.66 38.97 -38.23
N HIS A 2 9.66 38.09 -38.10
CA HIS A 2 10.71 38.04 -37.07
C HIS A 2 10.54 38.92 -35.81
N HIS A 3 10.82 38.50 -34.56
CA HIS A 3 11.61 37.37 -34.06
C HIS A 3 11.25 37.00 -32.59
N SER A 4 11.68 35.79 -32.25
CA SER A 4 11.52 34.96 -31.04
C SER A 4 12.40 35.39 -29.82
N PRO A 5 12.07 34.87 -28.62
CA PRO A 5 12.86 34.87 -27.37
C PRO A 5 14.00 33.80 -27.31
N LEU A 6 14.61 33.65 -26.11
CA LEU A 6 15.62 32.69 -25.58
C LEU A 6 17.09 33.15 -25.71
N ASP A 7 17.88 33.24 -24.63
CA ASP A 7 18.62 32.19 -23.89
C ASP A 7 19.37 32.91 -22.72
N ARG A 8 19.81 32.38 -21.57
CA ARG A 8 20.22 31.03 -21.17
C ARG A 8 20.44 30.94 -19.65
N MET A 9 20.30 29.71 -19.14
CA MET A 9 20.53 29.21 -17.77
C MET A 9 21.98 29.22 -17.27
N LEU A 10 22.15 29.08 -15.93
CA LEU A 10 22.99 28.10 -15.17
C LEU A 10 23.31 28.71 -13.78
N ASN A 11 23.50 28.03 -12.64
CA ASN A 11 23.16 26.74 -12.02
C ASN A 11 23.84 26.76 -10.61
N GLN A 12 23.34 25.96 -9.65
CA GLN A 12 24.01 25.54 -8.37
C GLN A 12 24.11 26.63 -7.26
N ASN A 13 23.84 26.43 -5.96
CA ASN A 13 24.06 25.27 -5.08
C ASN A 13 23.18 25.34 -3.80
N THR A 14 22.56 24.21 -3.47
CA THR A 14 22.48 23.50 -2.19
C THR A 14 23.05 24.18 -0.90
N GLN A 15 22.24 24.31 0.17
CA GLN A 15 22.41 23.61 1.48
C GLN A 15 21.64 24.26 2.67
N HIS A 16 20.85 23.42 3.35
CA HIS A 16 20.50 23.36 4.78
C HIS A 16 20.32 24.64 5.62
N LEU A 17 19.06 24.98 5.91
CA LEU A 17 18.65 25.75 7.09
C LEU A 17 18.62 24.84 8.34
N ARG A 18 19.59 25.05 9.24
CA ARG A 18 19.53 24.61 10.64
C ARG A 18 18.77 25.65 11.47
N ILE A 19 17.78 25.16 12.20
CA ILE A 19 17.11 25.82 13.33
C ILE A 19 18.13 26.10 14.44
N PRO A 20 18.00 27.23 15.17
CA PRO A 20 18.12 27.11 16.62
C PRO A 20 17.10 27.94 17.40
N SER A 21 16.49 27.28 18.38
CA SER A 21 16.09 27.83 19.69
C SER A 21 16.43 26.74 20.73
N PRO A 22 16.54 27.01 22.04
CA PRO A 22 16.27 28.26 22.76
C PRO A 22 17.39 28.68 23.75
N ILE A 23 17.31 29.90 24.28
CA ILE A 23 18.09 30.39 25.41
C ILE A 23 17.25 30.33 26.69
N GLY A 24 17.84 29.78 27.74
CA GLY A 24 17.40 29.81 29.15
C GLY A 24 17.60 28.44 29.80
N PRO A 25 18.03 28.30 31.08
CA PRO A 25 17.98 29.30 32.16
C PRO A 25 19.29 29.40 33.00
N TYR A 26 19.42 30.44 33.83
CA TYR A 26 20.23 30.36 35.06
C TYR A 26 19.59 31.18 36.20
N LEU A 27 19.45 30.50 37.34
CA LEU A 27 19.14 31.00 38.68
C LEU A 27 20.28 31.88 39.21
N ASP A 28 19.99 32.92 40.00
CA ASP A 28 20.40 32.93 41.42
C ASP A 28 19.65 33.98 42.26
N LYS A 29 19.68 33.71 43.56
CA LYS A 29 18.99 34.28 44.72
C LYS A 29 19.16 35.79 44.91
N MET A 30 18.16 36.42 45.56
CA MET A 30 18.38 37.15 46.80
C MET A 30 17.13 37.16 47.69
N SER A 31 17.36 36.80 48.94
CA SER A 31 16.47 36.86 50.09
C SER A 31 15.94 38.27 50.37
N ARG A 32 14.69 38.37 50.82
CA ARG A 32 14.27 39.32 51.86
C ARG A 32 13.07 38.75 52.63
N GLN A 33 13.30 38.54 53.91
CA GLN A 33 12.29 38.32 54.94
C GLN A 33 11.48 39.60 55.12
N GLU A 34 10.15 39.50 55.14
CA GLU A 34 9.32 40.30 56.04
C GLU A 34 8.19 39.42 56.57
N ASP A 35 8.18 39.26 57.89
CA ASP A 35 7.16 38.60 58.68
C ASP A 35 5.89 39.45 58.71
N PHE A 36 4.75 38.86 58.38
CA PHE A 36 3.46 39.30 58.93
C PHE A 36 2.57 38.10 59.24
N HIS A 37 2.35 37.89 60.54
CA HIS A 37 1.34 36.98 61.08
C HIS A 37 -0.07 37.45 60.72
N SER A 38 -0.89 36.54 60.21
CA SER A 38 -2.35 36.60 60.33
C SER A 38 -2.90 35.18 60.33
N ASP A 39 -3.27 34.73 61.52
CA ASP A 39 -4.03 33.52 61.80
C ASP A 39 -5.29 33.41 60.92
N ARG A 40 -5.37 32.37 60.10
CA ARG A 40 -6.65 31.77 59.66
C ARG A 40 -6.44 30.28 59.43
N MET A 41 -7.13 29.50 60.24
CA MET A 41 -7.01 28.04 60.32
C MET A 41 -7.19 27.36 58.96
N LEU A 42 -6.14 26.64 58.53
CA LEU A 42 -6.20 25.63 57.47
C LEU A 42 -6.89 24.37 58.00
N PRO A 43 -7.79 23.73 57.23
CA PRO A 43 -8.15 22.34 57.47
C PRO A 43 -6.96 21.42 57.15
N LYS A 44 -6.80 20.36 57.95
CA LYS A 44 -5.68 19.39 57.93
C LYS A 44 -5.26 18.93 56.51
N PRO A 45 -3.95 18.93 56.14
CA PRO A 45 -3.44 18.49 54.83
C PRO A 45 -3.49 16.97 54.55
N ARG A 46 -3.94 16.16 55.51
CA ARG A 46 -3.82 14.69 55.39
C ARG A 46 -4.84 14.01 54.48
N ALA A 47 -5.96 14.68 54.16
CA ALA A 47 -7.00 14.12 53.28
C ALA A 47 -6.83 14.49 51.79
N LEU A 48 -6.15 15.60 51.49
CA LEU A 48 -5.88 16.05 50.11
C LEU A 48 -4.68 15.34 49.47
N ALA A 49 -3.67 14.97 50.29
CA ALA A 49 -2.49 14.26 49.80
C ALA A 49 -2.77 12.78 49.48
N THR A 50 -3.72 12.13 50.16
CA THR A 50 -4.17 10.76 49.83
C THR A 50 -5.06 10.78 48.60
N ALA A 51 -6.04 11.69 48.51
CA ALA A 51 -6.86 11.83 47.31
C ALA A 51 -6.05 12.16 46.03
N SER A 52 -4.98 12.96 46.16
CA SER A 52 -4.06 13.27 45.06
C SER A 52 -3.17 12.08 44.67
N LYS A 53 -2.64 11.32 45.64
CA LYS A 53 -1.87 10.09 45.34
C LYS A 53 -2.75 8.98 44.77
N ASP A 54 -3.96 8.82 45.27
CA ASP A 54 -4.92 7.83 44.80
C ASP A 54 -5.44 8.19 43.39
N ALA A 55 -5.63 9.48 43.09
CA ALA A 55 -5.97 9.95 41.74
C ALA A 55 -4.80 9.81 40.74
N ILE A 56 -3.56 10.08 41.16
CA ILE A 56 -2.36 9.91 40.32
C ILE A 56 -2.10 8.42 40.04
N THR A 57 -2.26 7.55 41.04
CA THR A 57 -2.14 6.10 40.84
C THR A 57 -3.29 5.53 40.00
N LEU A 58 -4.53 6.03 40.15
CA LEU A 58 -5.63 5.66 39.24
C LEU A 58 -5.33 6.08 37.79
N LEU A 59 -4.88 7.31 37.57
CA LEU A 59 -4.53 7.85 36.25
C LEU A 59 -3.42 7.02 35.58
N ASP A 60 -2.35 6.69 36.32
CA ASP A 60 -1.27 5.81 35.83
C ASP A 60 -1.78 4.40 35.50
N THR A 61 -2.75 3.86 36.26
CA THR A 61 -3.34 2.54 35.96
C THR A 61 -4.27 2.56 34.75
N THR A 62 -5.06 3.62 34.55
CA THR A 62 -5.94 3.78 33.39
C THR A 62 -5.16 4.04 32.10
N GLU A 63 -4.14 4.90 32.12
CA GLU A 63 -3.29 5.13 30.94
C GLU A 63 -2.49 3.89 30.55
N ASN A 64 -1.96 3.16 31.54
CA ASN A 64 -1.30 1.89 31.27
C ASN A 64 -2.26 0.82 30.71
N SER A 65 -3.50 0.77 31.21
CA SER A 65 -4.55 -0.12 30.68
C SER A 65 -4.89 0.20 29.21
N THR A 66 -5.07 1.49 28.88
CA THR A 66 -5.34 1.93 27.50
C THR A 66 -4.19 1.61 26.56
N ARG A 67 -2.94 1.84 26.98
CA ARG A 67 -1.74 1.47 26.20
C ARG A 67 -1.67 -0.03 25.96
N GLN A 68 -1.96 -0.85 26.96
CA GLN A 68 -1.96 -2.31 26.83
C GLN A 68 -3.03 -2.80 25.84
N LYS A 69 -4.24 -2.25 25.89
CA LYS A 69 -5.32 -2.57 24.95
C LYS A 69 -4.96 -2.18 23.51
N LYS A 70 -4.41 -0.97 23.30
CA LYS A 70 -3.91 -0.54 21.98
C LYS A 70 -2.81 -1.45 21.45
N TYR A 71 -1.84 -1.80 22.29
CA TYR A 71 -0.78 -2.75 21.93
C TYR A 71 -1.33 -4.14 21.55
N ARG A 72 -2.36 -4.63 22.25
CA ARG A 72 -3.04 -5.90 21.90
C ARG A 72 -3.71 -5.83 20.53
N TRP A 73 -4.37 -4.72 20.20
CA TRP A 73 -4.97 -4.49 18.88
C TRP A 73 -3.90 -4.44 17.77
N GLU A 74 -2.82 -3.70 17.97
CA GLU A 74 -1.72 -3.60 17.01
C GLU A 74 -1.06 -4.97 16.78
N THR A 75 -0.74 -5.69 17.86
CA THR A 75 -0.18 -7.05 17.79
C THR A 75 -1.13 -8.02 17.08
N PHE A 76 -2.45 -7.88 17.33
CA PHE A 76 -3.48 -8.66 16.65
C PHE A 76 -3.50 -8.39 15.14
N GLN A 77 -3.49 -7.11 14.72
CA GLN A 77 -3.45 -6.73 13.31
C GLN A 77 -2.17 -7.22 12.61
N GLU A 78 -1.03 -7.19 13.30
CA GLU A 78 0.22 -7.76 12.80
C GLU A 78 0.14 -9.28 12.64
N LYS A 79 -0.38 -10.01 13.65
CA LYS A 79 -0.59 -11.46 13.58
C LYS A 79 -1.50 -11.83 12.41
N LYS A 80 -2.59 -11.09 12.23
CA LYS A 80 -3.56 -11.22 11.14
C LYS A 80 -2.91 -10.99 9.77
N LYS A 81 -2.14 -9.91 9.61
CA LYS A 81 -1.39 -9.61 8.39
C LYS A 81 -0.34 -10.68 8.07
N PHE A 82 0.42 -11.11 9.07
CA PHE A 82 1.43 -12.15 8.92
C PHE A 82 0.82 -13.46 8.43
N LYS A 83 -0.29 -13.91 9.03
CA LYS A 83 -0.97 -15.14 8.62
C LYS A 83 -1.55 -15.04 7.21
N ARG A 84 -2.13 -13.90 6.85
CA ARG A 84 -2.55 -13.62 5.47
C ARG A 84 -1.39 -13.76 4.47
N THR A 85 -0.25 -13.12 4.73
CA THR A 85 0.92 -13.22 3.84
C THR A 85 1.49 -14.63 3.80
N HIS A 86 1.50 -15.34 4.92
CA HIS A 86 1.92 -16.74 4.99
C HIS A 86 1.06 -17.62 4.08
N LEU A 87 -0.26 -17.48 4.16
CA LEU A 87 -1.23 -18.25 3.38
C LEU A 87 -1.08 -17.99 1.87
N GLN A 88 -0.88 -16.73 1.47
CA GLN A 88 -0.53 -16.38 0.08
C GLN A 88 0.77 -17.08 -0.39
N GLY A 89 1.79 -17.11 0.48
CA GLY A 89 3.05 -17.81 0.18
C GLY A 89 2.88 -19.33 0.01
N LEU A 90 1.95 -19.95 0.74
CA LEU A 90 1.63 -21.37 0.58
C LEU A 90 0.98 -21.65 -0.78
N TYR A 91 0.06 -20.82 -1.24
CA TYR A 91 -0.53 -20.96 -2.59
C TYR A 91 0.51 -20.78 -3.70
N SER A 92 1.39 -19.79 -3.59
CA SER A 92 2.49 -19.63 -4.55
C SER A 92 3.39 -20.86 -4.60
N LYS A 93 3.69 -21.46 -3.44
CA LYS A 93 4.48 -22.69 -3.37
C LYS A 93 3.74 -23.89 -3.99
N GLN A 94 2.43 -24.01 -3.77
CA GLN A 94 1.61 -25.04 -4.40
C GLN A 94 1.65 -24.94 -5.93
N GLN A 95 1.51 -23.73 -6.48
CA GLN A 95 1.62 -23.47 -7.91
C GLN A 95 3.00 -23.87 -8.46
N GLN A 96 4.09 -23.53 -7.77
CA GLN A 96 5.44 -23.93 -8.16
C GLN A 96 5.60 -25.46 -8.19
N ILE A 97 5.01 -26.19 -7.23
CA ILE A 97 5.04 -27.66 -7.22
C ILE A 97 4.29 -28.21 -8.44
N HIS A 98 3.12 -27.66 -8.79
CA HIS A 98 2.38 -28.06 -9.99
C HIS A 98 3.18 -27.84 -11.28
N GLU A 99 3.83 -26.68 -11.44
CA GLU A 99 4.72 -26.43 -12.58
C GLU A 99 5.89 -27.42 -12.65
N GLN A 100 6.46 -27.80 -11.52
CA GLN A 100 7.51 -28.82 -11.46
C GLN A 100 6.98 -30.19 -11.88
N VAL A 101 5.78 -30.57 -11.44
CA VAL A 101 5.13 -31.81 -11.86
C VAL A 101 4.97 -31.85 -13.38
N GLN A 102 4.49 -30.77 -14.01
CA GLN A 102 4.34 -30.69 -15.47
C GLN A 102 5.68 -30.90 -16.19
N LYS A 103 6.73 -30.17 -15.76
CA LYS A 103 8.06 -30.23 -16.36
C LYS A 103 8.66 -31.63 -16.27
N ILE A 104 8.41 -32.35 -15.16
CA ILE A 104 8.92 -33.72 -15.01
C ILE A 104 8.08 -34.71 -15.83
N LYS A 105 6.75 -34.54 -15.92
CA LYS A 105 5.90 -35.35 -16.82
C LYS A 105 6.38 -35.26 -18.27
N GLN A 106 6.57 -34.04 -18.80
CA GLN A 106 7.08 -33.84 -20.16
C GLN A 106 8.44 -34.50 -20.39
N LYS A 107 9.36 -34.41 -19.41
CA LYS A 107 10.66 -35.10 -19.48
C LYS A 107 10.52 -36.62 -19.44
N LEU A 108 9.58 -37.15 -18.64
CA LEU A 108 9.30 -38.56 -18.58
C LEU A 108 8.76 -39.06 -19.93
N ASP A 109 7.78 -38.39 -20.52
CA ASP A 109 7.19 -38.79 -21.81
C ASP A 109 8.23 -38.78 -22.93
N HIS A 110 9.05 -37.73 -23.00
CA HIS A 110 10.16 -37.67 -23.94
C HIS A 110 11.17 -38.81 -23.73
N THR A 111 11.51 -39.14 -22.48
CA THR A 111 12.42 -40.25 -22.16
C THR A 111 11.80 -41.60 -22.54
N LEU A 112 10.49 -41.77 -22.38
CA LEU A 112 9.78 -42.98 -22.79
C LEU A 112 9.74 -43.13 -24.31
N GLN A 113 9.59 -42.04 -25.07
CA GLN A 113 9.72 -42.02 -26.53
C GLN A 113 11.13 -42.42 -26.97
N LEU A 114 12.17 -41.80 -26.40
CA LEU A 114 13.57 -42.15 -26.69
C LEU A 114 13.89 -43.61 -26.38
N LYS A 115 13.31 -44.15 -25.30
CA LYS A 115 13.42 -45.56 -24.96
C LYS A 115 12.78 -46.44 -26.04
N GLN A 116 11.59 -46.08 -26.54
CA GLN A 116 10.90 -46.81 -27.60
C GLN A 116 11.72 -46.82 -28.90
N ASP A 117 12.24 -45.67 -29.33
CA ASP A 117 13.12 -45.55 -30.50
C ASP A 117 14.39 -46.40 -30.36
N ALA A 118 14.97 -46.46 -29.16
CA ALA A 118 16.16 -47.27 -28.88
C ALA A 118 15.86 -48.78 -28.90
N ILE A 119 14.64 -49.20 -28.52
CA ILE A 119 14.19 -50.58 -28.64
C ILE A 119 14.11 -50.96 -30.12
N GLU A 120 13.49 -50.11 -30.95
CA GLU A 120 13.34 -50.34 -32.39
C GLU A 120 14.68 -50.40 -33.14
N LYS A 121 15.70 -49.68 -32.64
CA LYS A 121 17.06 -49.69 -33.18
C LYS A 121 17.97 -50.75 -32.55
N GLU A 122 17.44 -51.63 -31.69
CA GLU A 122 18.18 -52.65 -30.95
C GLU A 122 19.35 -52.11 -30.10
N GLN A 123 19.26 -50.84 -29.67
CA GLN A 123 20.28 -50.16 -28.86
C GLN A 123 20.08 -50.44 -27.36
N PHE A 124 20.25 -51.69 -26.94
CA PHE A 124 19.89 -52.14 -25.59
C PHE A 124 20.64 -51.44 -24.43
N LEU A 125 21.86 -50.94 -24.67
CA LEU A 125 22.57 -50.12 -23.68
C LEU A 125 21.83 -48.81 -23.42
N SER A 126 21.40 -48.12 -24.49
CA SER A 126 20.61 -46.90 -24.41
C SER A 126 19.24 -47.17 -23.77
N VAL A 127 18.58 -48.28 -24.09
CA VAL A 127 17.31 -48.68 -23.47
C VAL A 127 17.44 -48.81 -21.95
N ARG A 128 18.52 -49.44 -21.47
CA ARG A 128 18.79 -49.57 -20.03
C ARG A 128 18.97 -48.20 -19.37
N ASP A 129 19.70 -47.30 -20.01
CA ASP A 129 20.01 -45.99 -19.44
C ASP A 129 18.77 -45.08 -19.44
N PHE A 130 17.98 -45.07 -20.52
CA PHE A 130 16.67 -44.38 -20.55
C PHE A 130 15.66 -44.97 -19.56
N GLN A 131 15.65 -46.30 -19.36
CA GLN A 131 14.81 -46.93 -18.34
C GLN A 131 15.16 -46.43 -16.94
N LYS A 132 16.45 -46.37 -16.59
CA LYS A 132 16.90 -45.83 -15.30
C LYS A 132 16.48 -44.36 -15.12
N GLN A 133 16.59 -43.56 -16.17
CA GLN A 133 16.18 -42.15 -16.15
C GLN A 133 14.66 -41.99 -15.99
N ALA A 134 13.86 -42.80 -16.69
CA ALA A 134 12.42 -42.83 -16.54
C ALA A 134 12.00 -43.22 -15.11
N ASP A 135 12.66 -44.21 -14.50
CA ASP A 135 12.40 -44.60 -13.11
C ASP A 135 12.78 -43.49 -12.11
N GLN A 136 13.82 -42.71 -12.38
CA GLN A 136 14.15 -41.52 -11.60
C GLN A 136 13.06 -40.44 -11.69
N TYR A 137 12.58 -40.13 -12.89
CA TYR A 137 11.49 -39.17 -13.07
C TYR A 137 10.18 -39.64 -12.44
N LYS A 138 9.85 -40.93 -12.52
CA LYS A 138 8.68 -41.51 -11.83
C LYS A 138 8.78 -41.34 -10.31
N LYS A 139 9.95 -41.62 -9.72
CA LYS A 139 10.18 -41.39 -8.28
C LYS A 139 10.05 -39.92 -7.89
N GLN A 140 10.56 -39.01 -8.73
CA GLN A 140 10.42 -37.57 -8.50
C GLN A 140 8.95 -37.13 -8.58
N LEU A 141 8.18 -37.62 -9.56
CA LEU A 141 6.74 -37.36 -9.68
C LEU A 141 5.96 -37.91 -8.48
N ASP A 142 6.26 -39.13 -8.06
CA ASP A 142 5.62 -39.73 -6.88
C ASP A 142 5.91 -38.90 -5.61
N THR A 143 7.14 -38.38 -5.46
CA THR A 143 7.52 -37.52 -4.32
C THR A 143 6.80 -36.17 -4.36
N LEU A 144 6.79 -35.50 -5.52
CA LEU A 144 6.10 -34.20 -5.66
C LEU A 144 4.60 -34.33 -5.43
N THR A 145 3.98 -35.37 -5.99
CA THR A 145 2.52 -35.52 -6.02
C THR A 145 1.96 -36.08 -4.72
N ASN A 146 2.61 -37.10 -4.14
CA ASN A 146 2.08 -37.79 -2.96
C ASN A 146 2.59 -37.18 -1.64
N THR A 147 3.77 -36.58 -1.63
CA THR A 147 4.34 -35.97 -0.42
C THR A 147 4.19 -34.46 -0.46
N ASN A 148 4.84 -33.78 -1.40
CA ASN A 148 4.95 -32.32 -1.34
C ASN A 148 3.61 -31.60 -1.57
N LEU A 149 2.80 -32.06 -2.53
CA LEU A 149 1.46 -31.50 -2.76
C LEU A 149 0.50 -31.79 -1.59
N HIS A 150 0.58 -32.98 -1.01
CA HIS A 150 -0.26 -33.32 0.14
C HIS A 150 0.12 -32.49 1.38
N ASP A 151 1.43 -32.34 1.65
CA ASP A 151 1.94 -31.54 2.75
C ASP A 151 1.56 -30.05 2.62
N ILE A 152 1.66 -29.48 1.41
CA ILE A 152 1.30 -28.07 1.19
C ILE A 152 -0.21 -27.86 1.31
N GLN A 153 -1.04 -28.80 0.83
CA GLN A 153 -2.49 -28.75 1.02
C GLN A 153 -2.86 -28.81 2.51
N SER A 154 -2.22 -29.69 3.27
CA SER A 154 -2.41 -29.75 4.72
C SER A 154 -2.00 -28.46 5.44
N GLN A 155 -0.89 -27.83 5.01
CA GLN A 155 -0.47 -26.53 5.55
C GLN A 155 -1.47 -25.42 5.21
N ILE A 156 -2.02 -25.40 4.00
CA ILE A 156 -3.05 -24.44 3.59
C ILE A 156 -4.28 -24.60 4.47
N ARG A 157 -4.80 -25.82 4.65
CA ARG A 157 -5.96 -26.08 5.53
C ARG A 157 -5.72 -25.62 6.98
N SER A 158 -4.54 -25.92 7.53
CA SER A 158 -4.15 -25.45 8.87
C SER A 158 -4.11 -23.92 8.94
N ALA A 159 -3.55 -23.25 7.93
CA ALA A 159 -3.48 -21.80 7.87
C ALA A 159 -4.86 -21.14 7.74
N TRP A 160 -5.78 -21.73 6.99
CA TRP A 160 -7.19 -21.30 6.92
C TRP A 160 -7.87 -21.38 8.30
N LYS A 161 -7.69 -22.50 9.00
CA LYS A 161 -8.24 -22.69 10.34
C LYS A 161 -7.68 -21.68 11.35
N GLU A 162 -6.37 -21.50 11.37
CA GLU A 162 -5.70 -20.50 12.21
C GLU A 162 -6.17 -19.07 11.89
N MET A 163 -6.42 -18.77 10.61
CA MET A 163 -6.95 -17.46 10.22
C MET A 163 -8.37 -17.25 10.74
N ALA A 164 -9.23 -18.26 10.66
CA ALA A 164 -10.57 -18.20 11.23
C ALA A 164 -10.54 -18.05 12.77
N GLU A 165 -9.62 -18.74 13.45
CA GLU A 165 -9.41 -18.58 14.90
C GLU A 165 -8.99 -17.13 15.25
N ILE A 166 -8.10 -16.53 14.46
CA ILE A 166 -7.74 -15.11 14.62
C ILE A 166 -8.94 -14.20 14.40
N LEU A 167 -9.75 -14.42 13.36
CA LEU A 167 -10.95 -13.60 13.14
C LEU A 167 -12.00 -13.77 14.26
N ALA A 168 -12.09 -14.94 14.87
CA ALA A 168 -12.97 -15.18 16.01
C ALA A 168 -12.57 -14.37 17.27
N GLU A 169 -11.28 -14.07 17.42
CA GLU A 169 -10.74 -13.18 18.48
C GLU A 169 -10.98 -11.69 18.16
N GLU A 170 -11.23 -11.33 16.90
CA GLU A 170 -11.30 -9.93 16.44
C GLU A 170 -12.35 -9.10 17.20
N PRO A 171 -13.59 -9.58 17.45
CA PRO A 171 -14.59 -8.75 18.11
C PRO A 171 -14.22 -8.30 19.51
N GLU A 172 -13.52 -9.13 20.29
CA GLU A 172 -13.07 -8.78 21.63
C GLU A 172 -12.03 -7.65 21.57
N LYS A 173 -11.06 -7.76 20.65
CA LYS A 173 -9.99 -6.76 20.48
C LYS A 173 -10.51 -5.48 19.83
N SER A 174 -11.48 -5.59 18.92
CA SER A 174 -12.16 -4.45 18.31
C SER A 174 -12.98 -3.68 19.33
N ASN A 175 -13.75 -4.36 20.21
CA ASN A 175 -14.52 -3.69 21.25
C ASN A 175 -13.63 -2.83 22.16
N ASP A 176 -12.51 -3.39 22.63
CA ASP A 176 -11.52 -2.65 23.42
C ASP A 176 -10.98 -1.41 22.68
N MET A 177 -10.82 -1.49 21.36
CA MET A 177 -10.28 -0.39 20.55
C MET A 177 -11.34 0.65 20.21
N VAL A 178 -12.61 0.27 20.01
CA VAL A 178 -13.74 1.21 19.84
C VAL A 178 -13.85 2.09 21.06
N ASP A 179 -13.87 1.52 22.27
CA ASP A 179 -13.96 2.28 23.52
C ASP A 179 -12.84 3.34 23.63
N ILE A 180 -11.61 2.97 23.25
CA ILE A 180 -10.45 3.87 23.28
C ILE A 180 -10.60 5.00 22.26
N LEU A 181 -11.00 4.67 21.03
CA LEU A 181 -11.18 5.66 19.97
C LEU A 181 -12.34 6.61 20.27
N GLU A 182 -13.42 6.12 20.87
CA GLU A 182 -14.53 6.96 21.32
C GLU A 182 -14.11 7.92 22.45
N GLU A 183 -13.31 7.45 23.42
CA GLU A 183 -12.76 8.30 24.47
C GLU A 183 -11.78 9.35 23.89
N GLU A 184 -10.93 8.95 22.95
CA GLU A 184 -10.00 9.84 22.25
C GLU A 184 -10.75 10.89 21.41
N LYS A 185 -11.78 10.48 20.66
CA LYS A 185 -12.66 11.39 19.92
C LYS A 185 -13.33 12.37 20.86
N LYS A 186 -13.86 11.92 22.01
CA LYS A 186 -14.49 12.81 22.99
C LYS A 186 -13.49 13.83 23.54
N LYS A 187 -12.27 13.42 23.89
CA LYS A 187 -11.21 14.33 24.35
C LYS A 187 -10.82 15.32 23.25
N ARG A 188 -10.62 14.85 22.02
CA ARG A 188 -10.27 15.70 20.87
C ARG A 188 -11.38 16.69 20.54
N GLN A 189 -12.64 16.27 20.60
CA GLN A 189 -13.82 17.10 20.41
C GLN A 189 -13.89 18.20 21.47
N GLN A 190 -13.72 17.87 22.75
CA GLN A 190 -13.72 18.88 23.83
C GLN A 190 -12.62 19.92 23.64
N MET A 191 -11.40 19.49 23.30
CA MET A 191 -10.29 20.39 23.02
C MET A 191 -10.56 21.26 21.79
N PHE A 192 -11.15 20.68 20.74
CA PHE A 192 -11.53 21.37 19.52
C PHE A 192 -12.63 22.43 19.75
N ASP A 193 -13.67 22.08 20.50
CA ASP A 193 -14.77 22.98 20.85
C ASP A 193 -14.27 24.14 21.71
N GLN A 194 -13.40 23.86 22.69
CA GLN A 194 -12.77 24.88 23.52
C GLN A 194 -11.87 25.81 22.69
N TYR A 195 -11.06 25.25 21.79
CA TYR A 195 -10.23 26.02 20.87
C TYR A 195 -11.08 26.92 19.98
N THR A 196 -12.10 26.36 19.32
CA THR A 196 -13.01 27.08 18.43
C THR A 196 -13.67 28.25 19.14
N LYS A 197 -14.26 27.99 20.33
CA LYS A 197 -14.89 29.03 21.14
C LYS A 197 -13.91 30.13 21.56
N THR A 198 -12.70 29.77 21.97
CA THR A 198 -11.68 30.74 22.40
C THR A 198 -11.21 31.60 21.24
N MET A 199 -10.94 31.00 20.09
CA MET A 199 -10.50 31.72 18.90
C MET A 199 -11.63 32.59 18.33
N ASP A 200 -12.89 32.12 18.30
CA ASP A 200 -14.04 32.93 17.88
C ASP A 200 -14.21 34.20 18.74
N GLN A 201 -14.02 34.07 20.05
CA GLN A 201 -14.05 35.21 20.97
C GLN A 201 -12.89 36.19 20.71
N GLN A 202 -11.69 35.68 20.45
CA GLN A 202 -10.53 36.51 20.12
C GLN A 202 -10.71 37.22 18.77
N ASP A 203 -11.17 36.51 17.75
CA ASP A 203 -11.46 37.07 16.42
C ASP A 203 -12.50 38.19 16.52
N ALA A 204 -13.58 37.97 17.30
CA ALA A 204 -14.60 38.99 17.54
C ALA A 204 -14.05 40.23 18.28
N GLN A 205 -13.18 40.04 19.28
CA GLN A 205 -12.53 41.16 19.98
C GLN A 205 -11.59 41.95 19.08
N LEU A 206 -10.82 41.27 18.22
CA LEU A 206 -9.91 41.92 17.26
C LEU A 206 -10.69 42.74 16.23
N LEU A 207 -11.80 42.19 15.71
CA LEU A 207 -12.67 42.89 14.75
C LEU A 207 -13.36 44.10 15.38
N GLU A 208 -13.88 43.99 16.60
CA GLU A 208 -14.51 45.14 17.27
C GLU A 208 -13.47 46.23 17.58
N GLY A 209 -12.26 45.86 18.01
CA GLY A 209 -11.17 46.81 18.25
C GLY A 209 -10.74 47.58 17.00
N ILE A 210 -10.70 46.94 15.81
CA ILE A 210 -10.48 47.65 14.54
C ILE A 210 -11.64 48.59 14.23
N LYS A 211 -12.88 48.11 14.42
CA LYS A 211 -14.08 48.88 14.09
C LYS A 211 -14.19 50.15 14.93
N GLU A 212 -13.89 50.09 16.22
CA GLU A 212 -13.81 51.25 17.11
C GLU A 212 -12.74 52.25 16.62
N LYS A 213 -11.54 51.78 16.30
CA LYS A 213 -10.47 52.64 15.74
C LYS A 213 -10.87 53.27 14.40
N ARG A 214 -11.58 52.53 13.54
CA ARG A 214 -12.10 53.06 12.26
C ARG A 214 -13.13 54.15 12.49
N GLN A 215 -14.02 53.97 13.46
CA GLN A 215 -15.02 54.96 13.82
C GLN A 215 -14.38 56.23 14.38
N ASP A 216 -13.35 56.11 15.23
CA ASP A 216 -12.58 57.26 15.75
C ASP A 216 -11.89 58.05 14.62
N ILE A 217 -11.24 57.36 13.69
CA ILE A 217 -10.64 57.99 12.51
C ILE A 217 -11.69 58.72 11.66
N GLU A 218 -12.86 58.12 11.45
CA GLU A 218 -13.93 58.73 10.65
C GLU A 218 -14.54 59.96 11.35
N SER A 219 -14.64 59.94 12.68
CA SER A 219 -15.02 61.12 13.48
C SER A 219 -13.99 62.24 13.32
N GLN A 220 -12.70 61.93 13.47
CA GLN A 220 -11.61 62.90 13.30
C GLN A 220 -11.54 63.46 11.87
N LYS A 221 -11.84 62.66 10.85
CA LYS A 221 -11.95 63.15 9.45
C LYS A 221 -13.08 64.15 9.30
N SER A 222 -14.23 63.87 9.92
CA SER A 222 -15.40 64.75 9.89
C SER A 222 -15.12 66.08 10.61
N GLU A 223 -14.41 66.05 11.74
CA GLU A 223 -13.94 67.25 12.44
C GLU A 223 -12.96 68.08 11.61
N ILE A 224 -11.98 67.44 10.94
CA ILE A 224 -11.05 68.16 10.04
C ILE A 224 -11.80 68.75 8.84
N ALA A 225 -12.80 68.05 8.30
CA ALA A 225 -13.61 68.57 7.21
C ALA A 225 -14.39 69.83 7.63
N LEU A 226 -14.96 69.82 8.84
CA LEU A 226 -15.61 70.99 9.44
C LEU A 226 -14.61 72.14 9.68
N ASP A 227 -13.44 71.86 10.25
CA ASP A 227 -12.37 72.85 10.46
C ASP A 227 -11.95 73.50 9.13
N LEU A 228 -11.84 72.72 8.05
CA LEU A 228 -11.55 73.22 6.70
C LEU A 228 -12.67 74.09 6.14
N GLU A 229 -13.93 73.71 6.35
CA GLU A 229 -15.09 74.50 5.91
C GLU A 229 -15.16 75.85 6.64
N LEU A 230 -14.97 75.84 7.97
CA LEU A 230 -14.89 77.04 8.78
C LEU A 230 -13.71 77.93 8.39
N TRP A 231 -12.55 77.31 8.14
CA TRP A 231 -11.36 78.03 7.66
C TRP A 231 -11.62 78.68 6.31
N ASN A 232 -12.18 77.97 5.33
CA ASN A 232 -12.50 78.51 4.00
C ASN A 232 -13.48 79.70 4.09
N ARG A 233 -14.47 79.61 4.99
CA ARG A 233 -15.39 80.72 5.23
C ARG A 233 -14.69 81.92 5.84
N SER A 234 -13.83 81.69 6.83
CA SER A 234 -13.01 82.74 7.45
C SER A 234 -12.03 83.36 6.44
N ASP A 235 -11.45 82.59 5.53
CA ASP A 235 -10.59 83.09 4.45
C ASP A 235 -11.37 84.01 3.52
N ALA A 236 -12.57 83.60 3.10
CA ALA A 236 -13.45 84.42 2.26
C ALA A 236 -13.84 85.75 2.95
N GLU A 237 -14.23 85.69 4.23
CA GLU A 237 -14.56 86.89 5.02
C GLU A 237 -13.34 87.80 5.24
N LEU A 238 -12.14 87.22 5.44
CA LEU A 238 -10.90 87.98 5.59
C LEU A 238 -10.49 88.64 4.27
N GLN A 239 -10.63 87.95 3.13
CA GLN A 239 -10.39 88.51 1.82
C GLN A 239 -11.36 89.66 1.50
N GLU A 240 -12.64 89.50 1.84
CA GLU A 240 -13.64 90.55 1.71
C GLU A 240 -13.29 91.79 2.56
N ARG A 241 -12.92 91.61 3.84
CA ARG A 241 -12.48 92.72 4.70
C ARG A 241 -11.19 93.38 4.22
N MET A 242 -10.23 92.58 3.72
CA MET A 242 -9.01 93.12 3.10
C MET A 242 -9.35 94.01 1.90
N TYR A 243 -10.34 93.60 1.09
CA TYR A 243 -10.79 94.35 -0.06
C TYR A 243 -11.54 95.63 0.36
N GLU A 244 -12.51 95.53 1.27
CA GLU A 244 -13.30 96.65 1.79
C GLU A 244 -12.44 97.72 2.49
N ALA A 245 -11.48 97.30 3.34
CA ALA A 245 -10.64 98.21 4.12
C ALA A 245 -9.75 99.12 3.24
N VAL A 246 -9.56 98.73 1.99
CA VAL A 246 -8.74 99.43 1.00
C VAL A 246 -9.60 99.88 -0.20
N LEU A 247 -10.94 99.65 -0.18
CA LEU A 247 -11.81 99.89 -1.34
C LEU A 247 -11.89 101.37 -1.69
N GLU A 248 -12.22 102.23 -0.73
CA GLU A 248 -12.29 103.68 -0.97
C GLU A 248 -10.93 104.24 -1.44
N GLU A 249 -9.83 103.76 -0.86
CA GLU A 249 -8.48 104.19 -1.22
C GLU A 249 -8.02 103.64 -2.57
N THR A 250 -8.43 102.42 -2.94
CA THR A 250 -8.17 101.86 -4.28
C THR A 250 -9.01 102.53 -5.35
N GLU A 251 -10.28 102.85 -5.06
CA GLU A 251 -11.15 103.62 -5.95
C GLU A 251 -10.61 105.05 -6.13
N LYS A 252 -10.29 105.75 -5.04
CA LYS A 252 -9.65 107.09 -5.08
C LYS A 252 -8.29 107.06 -5.80
N LYS A 253 -7.49 106.01 -5.60
CA LYS A 253 -6.23 105.82 -6.34
C LYS A 253 -6.48 105.64 -7.84
N ASN A 254 -7.45 104.81 -8.24
CA ASN A 254 -7.78 104.56 -9.65
C ASN A 254 -8.37 105.81 -10.33
N GLU A 255 -9.17 106.59 -9.62
CA GLU A 255 -9.68 107.88 -10.11
C GLU A 255 -8.54 108.89 -10.28
N LEU A 256 -7.63 108.98 -9.30
CA LEU A 256 -6.45 109.85 -9.38
C LEU A 256 -5.44 109.38 -10.45
N GLU A 257 -5.29 108.08 -10.71
CA GLU A 257 -4.49 107.55 -11.83
C GLU A 257 -5.09 107.94 -13.19
N LYS A 258 -6.43 107.91 -13.33
CA LYS A 258 -7.12 108.40 -14.54
C LYS A 258 -6.93 109.92 -14.73
N VAL A 259 -7.04 110.71 -13.66
CA VAL A 259 -6.78 112.16 -13.68
C VAL A 259 -5.30 112.46 -13.99
N THR A 260 -4.37 111.66 -13.45
CA THR A 260 -2.93 111.81 -13.74
C THR A 260 -2.62 111.56 -15.21
N ASN A 261 -3.27 110.57 -15.84
CA ASN A 261 -3.09 110.28 -17.26
C ASN A 261 -3.77 111.32 -18.16
N GLN A 262 -4.94 111.83 -17.79
CA GLN A 262 -5.64 112.89 -18.56
C GLN A 262 -4.92 114.25 -18.49
N ILE A 263 -4.29 114.59 -17.37
CA ILE A 263 -3.48 115.81 -17.23
C ILE A 263 -2.14 115.69 -17.97
N GLN A 264 -1.60 114.48 -18.15
CA GLN A 264 -0.38 114.23 -18.93
C GLN A 264 -0.56 114.54 -20.44
N ASP A 265 -1.78 114.47 -20.95
CA ASP A 265 -2.13 114.81 -22.34
C ASP A 265 -2.34 116.33 -22.54
N GLU A 266 -2.78 117.08 -21.52
CA GLU A 266 -2.95 118.55 -21.56
C GLU A 266 -1.65 119.33 -21.24
N ILE A 267 -0.63 118.66 -20.68
CA ILE A 267 0.67 119.24 -20.30
C ILE A 267 1.54 119.65 -21.51
N ASN A 268 1.27 119.19 -22.73
CA ASN A 268 2.01 119.61 -23.92
C ASN A 268 1.63 121.02 -24.42
N GLU A 269 0.54 121.65 -23.94
CA GLU A 269 0.05 122.93 -24.47
C GLU A 269 0.34 124.19 -23.61
N LEU A 270 0.74 124.07 -22.34
CA LEU A 270 0.82 125.25 -21.43
C LEU A 270 2.15 125.40 -20.67
N LEU A 271 3.24 125.47 -21.44
CA LEU A 271 4.65 125.56 -21.02
C LEU A 271 5.10 126.82 -20.24
N GLU A 272 4.21 127.72 -19.83
CA GLU A 272 4.55 128.95 -19.07
C GLU A 272 4.00 128.98 -17.63
N LYS A 273 3.23 127.95 -17.20
CA LYS A 273 2.78 127.77 -15.79
C LYS A 273 3.47 126.61 -15.05
N VAL A 274 4.63 126.19 -15.53
CA VAL A 274 5.42 125.04 -15.04
C VAL A 274 5.83 125.14 -13.56
N LYS A 275 6.10 126.33 -13.01
CA LYS A 275 6.53 126.47 -11.60
C LYS A 275 5.40 126.36 -10.57
N ALA A 276 4.14 126.56 -10.95
CA ALA A 276 3.00 126.39 -10.05
C ALA A 276 2.51 124.93 -9.99
N LEU A 277 2.65 124.20 -11.11
CA LEU A 277 2.23 122.80 -11.25
C LEU A 277 3.27 121.78 -10.77
N GLU A 278 4.56 122.13 -10.66
CA GLU A 278 5.57 121.30 -9.96
C GLU A 278 5.27 121.17 -8.45
N GLN A 279 4.71 122.21 -7.83
CA GLN A 279 4.27 122.15 -6.44
C GLN A 279 3.01 121.31 -6.26
N GLU A 280 2.09 121.28 -7.23
CA GLU A 280 0.91 120.41 -7.21
C GLU A 280 1.26 118.94 -7.52
N LYS A 281 2.15 118.66 -8.49
CA LYS A 281 2.67 117.31 -8.73
C LYS A 281 3.38 116.73 -7.51
N LYS A 282 4.16 117.55 -6.80
CA LYS A 282 4.79 117.13 -5.53
C LYS A 282 3.74 116.90 -4.45
N LYS A 283 2.73 117.77 -4.32
CA LYS A 283 1.61 117.57 -3.39
C LYS A 283 0.82 116.29 -3.68
N TYR A 284 0.46 115.99 -4.93
CA TYR A 284 -0.28 114.77 -5.26
C TYR A 284 0.58 113.51 -5.13
N LYS A 285 1.87 113.56 -5.47
CA LYS A 285 2.80 112.45 -5.20
C LYS A 285 2.99 112.20 -3.71
N ASP A 286 3.07 113.26 -2.90
CA ASP A 286 3.10 113.17 -1.44
C ASP A 286 1.75 112.69 -0.88
N THR A 287 0.64 112.99 -1.55
CA THR A 287 -0.71 112.51 -1.16
C THR A 287 -0.90 111.04 -1.50
N ILE A 288 -0.40 110.59 -2.66
CA ILE A 288 -0.36 109.16 -3.03
C ILE A 288 0.54 108.40 -2.06
N ALA A 289 1.74 108.91 -1.74
CA ALA A 289 2.62 108.29 -0.76
C ALA A 289 2.00 108.24 0.65
N LYS A 290 1.24 109.29 1.05
CA LYS A 290 0.47 109.29 2.30
C LYS A 290 -0.70 108.31 2.26
N LEU A 291 -1.36 108.14 1.13
CA LEU A 291 -2.41 107.14 0.95
C LEU A 291 -1.82 105.73 0.94
N ASP A 292 -0.66 105.51 0.33
CA ASP A 292 0.08 104.25 0.41
C ASP A 292 0.50 103.94 1.85
N GLU A 293 0.99 104.95 2.59
CA GLU A 293 1.32 104.80 4.02
C GLU A 293 0.06 104.58 4.87
N ALA A 294 -1.07 105.21 4.54
CA ALA A 294 -2.36 105.00 5.20
C ALA A 294 -2.95 103.61 4.89
N MET A 295 -2.89 103.14 3.65
CA MET A 295 -3.29 101.79 3.24
C MET A 295 -2.40 100.75 3.92
N GLU A 296 -1.08 100.95 3.95
CA GLU A 296 -0.16 100.05 4.65
C GLU A 296 -0.43 100.04 6.16
N THR A 297 -0.80 101.19 6.74
CA THR A 297 -1.18 101.28 8.16
C THR A 297 -2.52 100.61 8.45
N LYS A 298 -3.52 100.75 7.57
CA LYS A 298 -4.82 100.06 7.65
C LYS A 298 -4.70 98.55 7.42
N LEU A 299 -3.78 98.11 6.57
CA LEU A 299 -3.53 96.69 6.28
C LEU A 299 -2.69 95.99 7.36
N LYS A 300 -1.92 96.70 8.19
CA LYS A 300 -1.11 96.09 9.27
C LYS A 300 -1.87 95.12 10.18
N PRO A 301 -3.05 95.45 10.76
CA PRO A 301 -3.82 94.50 11.58
C PRO A 301 -4.28 93.28 10.75
N VAL A 302 -4.76 93.49 9.53
CA VAL A 302 -5.26 92.40 8.67
C VAL A 302 -4.14 91.48 8.16
N LYS A 303 -2.93 92.02 7.95
CA LYS A 303 -1.72 91.23 7.65
C LYS A 303 -1.30 90.32 8.81
N LYS A 304 -1.60 90.70 10.05
CA LYS A 304 -1.35 89.84 11.22
C LYS A 304 -2.37 88.70 11.27
N GLU A 305 -3.65 89.01 11.10
CA GLU A 305 -4.73 88.01 11.01
C GLU A 305 -4.48 87.02 9.87
N ARG A 306 -4.02 87.49 8.70
CA ARG A 306 -3.63 86.61 7.58
C ARG A 306 -2.53 85.62 7.95
N ARG A 307 -1.52 86.03 8.73
CA ARG A 307 -0.45 85.12 9.17
C ARG A 307 -0.96 84.10 10.18
N GLU A 308 -1.82 84.51 11.10
CA GLU A 308 -2.48 83.61 12.05
C GLU A 308 -3.36 82.60 11.30
N HIS A 309 -4.08 83.05 10.27
CA HIS A 309 -4.92 82.20 9.41
C HIS A 309 -4.12 81.22 8.53
N GLU A 310 -2.96 81.64 7.99
CA GLU A 310 -2.03 80.76 7.28
C GLU A 310 -1.44 79.69 8.24
N GLN A 311 -1.16 80.05 9.50
CA GLN A 311 -0.71 79.09 10.53
C GLN A 311 -1.80 78.08 10.90
N GLU A 312 -3.06 78.51 11.01
CA GLU A 312 -4.20 77.61 11.23
C GLU A 312 -4.33 76.57 10.10
N LEU A 313 -4.16 76.99 8.84
CA LEU A 313 -4.17 76.08 7.69
C LEU A 313 -3.03 75.06 7.74
N GLU A 314 -1.82 75.48 8.11
CA GLU A 314 -0.68 74.56 8.28
C GLU A 314 -0.95 73.54 9.38
N LEU A 315 -1.56 73.95 10.50
CA LEU A 315 -1.95 73.06 11.59
C LEU A 315 -3.05 72.06 11.15
N ILE A 316 -4.05 72.50 10.40
CA ILE A 316 -5.08 71.62 9.83
C ILE A 316 -4.45 70.61 8.85
N LYS A 317 -3.58 71.05 7.94
CA LYS A 317 -2.87 70.17 6.99
C LYS A 317 -1.97 69.15 7.70
N LYS A 318 -1.30 69.55 8.79
CA LYS A 318 -0.49 68.65 9.61
C LYS A 318 -1.36 67.58 10.27
N ARG A 319 -2.49 67.96 10.89
CA ARG A 319 -3.48 67.03 11.45
C ARG A 319 -4.03 66.07 10.39
N GLN A 320 -4.34 66.55 9.19
CA GLN A 320 -4.78 65.71 8.06
C GLN A 320 -3.73 64.67 7.66
N LYS A 321 -2.45 65.06 7.61
CA LYS A 321 -1.35 64.14 7.28
C LYS A 321 -1.18 63.07 8.36
N GLU A 322 -1.19 63.45 9.63
CA GLU A 322 -1.12 62.51 10.77
C GLU A 322 -2.31 61.53 10.76
N LEU A 323 -3.51 62.01 10.42
CA LEU A 323 -4.70 61.17 10.30
C LEU A 323 -4.62 60.19 9.13
N ASN A 324 -4.09 60.62 7.98
CA ASN A 324 -3.86 59.73 6.83
C ASN A 324 -2.82 58.65 7.17
N GLU A 325 -1.77 58.99 7.90
CA GLU A 325 -0.77 58.03 8.39
C GLU A 325 -1.39 57.02 9.38
N LYS A 326 -2.24 57.48 10.32
CA LYS A 326 -3.01 56.59 11.21
C LYS A 326 -3.95 55.67 10.44
N SER A 327 -4.65 56.17 9.42
CA SER A 327 -5.52 55.36 8.57
C SER A 327 -4.73 54.26 7.85
N ALA A 328 -3.59 54.60 7.24
CA ALA A 328 -2.75 53.63 6.54
C ALA A 328 -2.11 52.60 7.49
N GLN A 329 -1.84 52.97 8.75
CA GLN A 329 -1.41 52.02 9.78
C GLN A 329 -2.55 51.07 10.17
N LEU A 330 -3.77 51.58 10.32
CA LEU A 330 -4.95 50.77 10.63
C LEU A 330 -5.27 49.77 9.52
N ASP A 331 -5.09 50.14 8.25
CA ASP A 331 -5.26 49.20 7.12
C ASP A 331 -4.22 48.07 7.16
N LYS A 332 -2.99 48.35 7.61
CA LYS A 332 -1.96 47.31 7.82
C LYS A 332 -2.29 46.41 9.01
N GLU A 333 -2.86 46.97 10.09
CA GLU A 333 -3.34 46.19 11.23
C GLU A 333 -4.51 45.29 10.83
N ASP A 334 -5.47 45.80 10.04
CA ASP A 334 -6.60 45.03 9.50
C ASP A 334 -6.13 43.88 8.60
N ALA A 335 -5.19 44.14 7.68
CA ALA A 335 -4.60 43.08 6.87
C ALA A 335 -3.91 41.99 7.71
N ARG A 336 -3.25 42.36 8.82
CA ARG A 336 -2.63 41.40 9.75
C ARG A 336 -3.68 40.58 10.51
N ILE A 337 -4.73 41.23 11.00
CA ILE A 337 -5.83 40.55 11.70
C ILE A 337 -6.55 39.58 10.78
N ASN A 338 -6.78 39.95 9.51
CA ASN A 338 -7.36 39.05 8.52
C ASN A 338 -6.48 37.81 8.26
N ILE A 339 -5.15 37.96 8.20
CA ILE A 339 -4.23 36.82 8.09
C ILE A 339 -4.32 35.92 9.33
N GLU A 340 -4.44 36.50 10.52
CA GLU A 340 -4.55 35.75 11.78
C GLU A 340 -5.88 34.97 11.87
N ILE A 341 -7.00 35.60 11.50
CA ILE A 341 -8.31 34.95 11.41
C ILE A 341 -8.29 33.80 10.40
N GLU A 342 -7.67 33.99 9.25
CA GLU A 342 -7.50 32.93 8.24
C GLU A 342 -6.67 31.77 8.80
N ARG A 343 -5.61 32.04 9.57
CA ARG A 343 -4.81 31.02 10.27
C ARG A 343 -5.67 30.23 11.26
N HIS A 344 -6.51 30.91 12.05
CA HIS A 344 -7.44 30.27 12.97
C HIS A 344 -8.46 29.38 12.22
N SER A 345 -9.00 29.86 11.10
CA SER A 345 -9.92 29.11 10.23
C SER A 345 -9.28 27.83 9.69
N GLN A 346 -8.03 27.90 9.22
CA GLN A 346 -7.29 26.74 8.73
C GLN A 346 -7.06 25.69 9.83
N GLU A 347 -6.72 26.13 11.04
CA GLU A 347 -6.53 25.22 12.18
C GLU A 347 -7.86 24.57 12.60
N LYS A 348 -8.98 25.32 12.57
CA LYS A 348 -10.33 24.76 12.76
C LYS A 348 -10.65 23.68 11.71
N SER A 349 -10.33 23.93 10.44
CA SER A 349 -10.51 22.96 9.35
C SER A 349 -9.69 21.68 9.57
N LYS A 350 -8.43 21.79 10.02
CA LYS A 350 -7.62 20.61 10.36
C LYS A 350 -8.23 19.81 11.51
N GLY A 351 -8.65 20.49 12.59
CA GLY A 351 -9.29 19.83 13.73
C GLY A 351 -10.55 19.06 13.35
N LEU A 352 -11.39 19.61 12.45
CA LEU A 352 -12.55 18.90 11.91
C LEU A 352 -12.16 17.65 11.13
N LYS A 353 -11.14 17.74 10.24
CA LYS A 353 -10.66 16.58 9.48
C LYS A 353 -10.14 15.47 10.38
N GLU A 354 -9.38 15.81 11.42
CA GLU A 354 -8.91 14.83 12.41
C GLU A 354 -10.07 14.13 13.12
N LEU A 355 -11.13 14.87 13.47
CA LEU A 355 -12.34 14.29 14.07
C LEU A 355 -13.11 13.39 13.10
N GLU A 356 -13.21 13.77 11.83
CA GLU A 356 -13.79 12.94 10.77
C GLU A 356 -12.98 11.66 10.52
N GLU A 357 -11.65 11.74 10.57
CA GLU A 357 -10.76 10.58 10.47
C GLU A 357 -10.92 9.63 11.66
N LEU A 358 -10.98 10.17 12.89
CA LEU A 358 -11.28 9.38 14.08
C LEU A 358 -12.66 8.71 13.97
N GLU A 359 -13.67 9.40 13.46
CA GLU A 359 -15.00 8.82 13.25
C GLU A 359 -14.98 7.68 12.24
N LYS A 360 -14.29 7.87 11.10
CA LYS A 360 -14.11 6.79 10.10
C LYS A 360 -13.41 5.58 10.71
N ASN A 361 -12.39 5.80 11.56
CA ASN A 361 -11.70 4.72 12.25
C ASN A 361 -12.61 4.00 13.26
N ILE A 362 -13.42 4.73 14.02
CA ILE A 362 -14.41 4.14 14.94
C ILE A 362 -15.39 3.27 14.15
N VAL A 363 -15.99 3.81 13.08
CA VAL A 363 -16.93 3.06 12.23
C VAL A 363 -16.28 1.80 11.67
N PHE A 364 -15.02 1.89 11.20
CA PHE A 364 -14.28 0.74 10.70
C PHE A 364 -14.03 -0.33 11.76
N VAL A 365 -13.57 0.06 12.97
CA VAL A 365 -13.31 -0.92 14.05
C VAL A 365 -14.62 -1.49 14.59
N ALA A 366 -15.70 -0.69 14.66
CA ALA A 366 -17.02 -1.14 15.06
C ALA A 366 -17.64 -2.13 14.06
N SER A 367 -17.41 -1.96 12.75
CA SER A 367 -17.87 -2.97 11.79
C SER A 367 -17.12 -4.30 11.97
N ARG A 368 -15.82 -4.28 12.30
CA ARG A 368 -15.06 -5.49 12.66
C ARG A 368 -15.55 -6.17 13.92
N GLN A 369 -15.97 -5.38 14.91
CA GLN A 369 -16.60 -5.91 16.12
C GLN A 369 -17.86 -6.73 15.81
N LEU A 370 -18.69 -6.26 14.88
CA LEU A 370 -19.94 -6.92 14.50
C LEU A 370 -19.70 -8.12 13.58
N ASN A 371 -18.78 -7.99 12.63
CA ASN A 371 -18.63 -8.93 11.52
C ASN A 371 -17.55 -10.01 11.76
N GLY A 372 -16.58 -9.81 12.66
CA GLY A 372 -15.43 -10.73 12.81
C GLY A 372 -15.82 -12.18 13.11
N LYS A 373 -16.85 -12.41 13.94
CA LYS A 373 -17.38 -13.76 14.21
C LYS A 373 -18.08 -14.38 13.01
N GLN A 374 -18.87 -13.57 12.28
CA GLN A 374 -19.56 -14.04 11.07
C GLN A 374 -18.53 -14.37 9.99
N GLU A 375 -17.50 -13.55 9.82
CA GLU A 375 -16.40 -13.82 8.89
C GLU A 375 -15.65 -15.11 9.27
N ALA A 376 -15.38 -15.34 10.55
CA ALA A 376 -14.74 -16.57 11.03
C ALA A 376 -15.60 -17.83 10.76
N GLU A 377 -16.90 -17.76 11.02
CA GLU A 377 -17.85 -18.84 10.74
C GLU A 377 -17.96 -19.12 9.24
N GLU A 378 -18.04 -18.06 8.42
CA GLU A 378 -18.06 -18.17 6.95
C GLU A 378 -16.76 -18.82 6.43
N LEU A 379 -15.58 -18.43 6.95
CA LEU A 379 -14.30 -19.06 6.60
C LEU A 379 -14.25 -20.55 6.96
N LEU A 380 -14.70 -20.92 8.16
CA LEU A 380 -14.72 -22.33 8.59
C LEU A 380 -15.67 -23.15 7.74
N ASN A 381 -16.84 -22.59 7.40
CA ASN A 381 -17.80 -23.26 6.54
C ASN A 381 -17.22 -23.48 5.13
N ILE A 382 -16.55 -22.48 4.54
CA ILE A 382 -15.87 -22.61 3.24
C ILE A 382 -14.77 -23.68 3.31
N LEU A 383 -13.95 -23.66 4.38
CA LEU A 383 -12.89 -24.63 4.58
C LEU A 383 -13.45 -26.07 4.63
N GLN A 384 -14.49 -26.31 5.43
CA GLN A 384 -15.06 -27.65 5.60
C GLN A 384 -15.87 -28.11 4.38
N SER A 385 -16.80 -27.28 3.92
CA SER A 385 -17.78 -27.67 2.89
C SER A 385 -17.19 -27.71 1.49
N SER A 386 -16.18 -26.89 1.18
CA SER A 386 -15.61 -26.80 -0.17
C SER A 386 -14.17 -27.31 -0.24
N ILE A 387 -13.26 -26.86 0.64
CA ILE A 387 -11.83 -27.19 0.50
C ILE A 387 -11.53 -28.61 1.00
N GLU A 388 -11.90 -28.93 2.24
CA GLU A 388 -11.67 -30.24 2.85
C GLU A 388 -12.47 -31.34 2.14
N ALA A 389 -13.74 -31.09 1.83
CA ALA A 389 -14.59 -32.03 1.11
C ALA A 389 -14.01 -32.38 -0.28
N ARG A 390 -13.53 -31.37 -1.02
CA ARG A 390 -12.87 -31.56 -2.32
C ARG A 390 -11.58 -32.35 -2.17
N ASP A 391 -10.69 -31.93 -1.27
CA ASP A 391 -9.40 -32.59 -1.08
C ASP A 391 -9.59 -34.06 -0.70
N GLN A 392 -10.55 -34.36 0.18
CA GLN A 392 -10.90 -35.73 0.56
C GLN A 392 -11.45 -36.54 -0.63
N ALA A 393 -12.29 -35.92 -1.48
CA ALA A 393 -12.79 -36.58 -2.68
C ALA A 393 -11.66 -36.91 -3.68
N ILE A 394 -10.72 -35.99 -3.86
CA ILE A 394 -9.53 -36.21 -4.71
C ILE A 394 -8.63 -37.30 -4.12
N ASP A 395 -8.40 -37.30 -2.81
CA ASP A 395 -7.58 -38.31 -2.13
C ASP A 395 -8.21 -39.72 -2.23
N ASN A 396 -9.54 -39.81 -2.15
CA ASN A 396 -10.27 -41.07 -2.34
C ASN A 396 -10.11 -41.61 -3.78
N GLU A 397 -10.23 -40.76 -4.79
CA GLU A 397 -10.00 -41.16 -6.19
C GLU A 397 -8.54 -41.57 -6.42
N ARG A 398 -7.57 -40.81 -5.90
CA ARG A 398 -6.14 -41.17 -5.98
C ARG A 398 -5.81 -42.48 -5.26
N ALA A 399 -6.48 -42.78 -4.15
CA ALA A 399 -6.31 -44.05 -3.45
C ALA A 399 -6.77 -45.25 -4.30
N ARG A 400 -7.88 -45.11 -5.06
CA ARG A 400 -8.33 -46.13 -6.01
C ARG A 400 -7.26 -46.43 -7.07
N LEU A 401 -6.63 -45.40 -7.64
CA LEU A 401 -5.55 -45.56 -8.63
C LEU A 401 -4.32 -46.25 -8.02
N ARG A 402 -3.94 -45.87 -6.79
CA ARG A 402 -2.81 -46.49 -6.07
C ARG A 402 -2.99 -47.99 -5.88
N HIS A 403 -4.15 -48.42 -5.42
CA HIS A 403 -4.44 -49.86 -5.25
C HIS A 403 -4.37 -50.64 -6.58
N ALA A 404 -4.86 -50.05 -7.67
CA ALA A 404 -4.72 -50.66 -9.00
C ALA A 404 -3.25 -50.77 -9.44
N LYS A 405 -2.43 -49.74 -9.18
CA LYS A 405 -0.98 -49.73 -9.45
C LYS A 405 -0.24 -50.79 -8.62
N GLU A 406 -0.59 -50.97 -7.36
CA GLU A 406 0.00 -51.99 -6.47
C GLU A 406 -0.26 -53.40 -7.00
N ASN A 407 -1.49 -53.68 -7.45
CA ASN A 407 -1.85 -54.97 -8.05
C ASN A 407 -1.04 -55.24 -9.34
N LEU A 408 -0.87 -54.24 -10.21
CA LEU A 408 -0.03 -54.34 -11.40
C LEU A 408 1.43 -54.65 -11.06
N LEU A 409 1.98 -53.97 -10.05
CA LEU A 409 3.36 -54.20 -9.61
C LEU A 409 3.54 -55.60 -9.03
N ALA A 410 2.56 -56.11 -8.28
CA ALA A 410 2.59 -57.47 -7.75
C ALA A 410 2.59 -58.51 -8.89
N ASN A 411 1.71 -58.37 -9.88
CA ASN A 411 1.65 -59.30 -11.01
C ASN A 411 2.91 -59.22 -11.89
N THR A 412 3.48 -58.01 -12.06
CA THR A 412 4.75 -57.80 -12.77
C THR A 412 5.91 -58.52 -12.07
N LYS A 413 5.98 -58.50 -10.73
CA LYS A 413 6.99 -59.25 -9.97
C LYS A 413 6.87 -60.75 -10.21
N VAL A 414 5.65 -61.30 -10.15
CA VAL A 414 5.40 -62.74 -10.41
C VAL A 414 5.84 -63.12 -11.82
N ILE A 415 5.56 -62.30 -12.83
CA ILE A 415 6.00 -62.55 -14.20
C ILE A 415 7.54 -62.53 -14.30
N ASN A 416 8.21 -61.55 -13.68
CA ASN A 416 9.67 -61.49 -13.69
C ASN A 416 10.32 -62.73 -13.04
N GLU A 417 9.75 -63.22 -11.93
CA GLU A 417 10.19 -64.46 -11.27
C GLU A 417 9.99 -65.68 -12.16
N LEU A 418 8.83 -65.79 -12.83
CA LEU A 418 8.56 -66.87 -13.79
C LEU A 418 9.50 -66.81 -15.00
N GLN A 419 9.75 -65.63 -15.57
CA GLN A 419 10.67 -65.45 -16.70
C GLN A 419 12.11 -65.75 -16.31
N SER A 420 12.54 -65.37 -15.11
CA SER A 420 13.86 -65.76 -14.60
C SER A 420 13.98 -67.28 -14.47
N THR A 421 12.90 -67.95 -14.04
CA THR A 421 12.86 -69.41 -13.92
C THR A 421 12.89 -70.06 -15.30
N GLU A 422 12.11 -69.56 -16.25
CA GLU A 422 12.10 -69.98 -17.66
C GLU A 422 13.49 -69.89 -18.28
N TYR A 423 14.17 -68.75 -18.11
CA TYR A 423 15.52 -68.54 -18.62
C TYR A 423 16.53 -69.55 -18.07
N VAL A 424 16.50 -69.82 -16.75
CA VAL A 424 17.39 -70.80 -16.12
C VAL A 424 17.09 -72.22 -16.60
N GLN A 425 15.81 -72.58 -16.75
CA GLN A 425 15.43 -73.88 -17.28
C GLN A 425 15.88 -74.07 -18.73
N GLU A 426 15.72 -73.04 -19.57
CA GLU A 426 16.12 -73.06 -20.98
C GLU A 426 17.65 -73.12 -21.14
N GLN A 427 18.40 -72.37 -20.33
CA GLN A 427 19.86 -72.48 -20.23
C GLN A 427 20.31 -73.91 -19.87
N GLN A 428 19.70 -74.52 -18.86
CA GLN A 428 20.03 -75.87 -18.45
C GLN A 428 19.64 -76.91 -19.52
N GLN A 429 18.54 -76.69 -20.24
CA GLN A 429 18.13 -77.57 -21.33
C GLN A 429 19.08 -77.48 -22.52
N LEU A 430 19.56 -76.28 -22.87
CA LEU A 430 20.62 -76.11 -23.86
C LEU A 430 21.92 -76.84 -23.47
N GLN A 431 22.28 -76.82 -22.18
CA GLN A 431 23.42 -77.59 -21.66
C GLN A 431 23.20 -79.11 -21.77
N LEU A 432 22.01 -79.60 -21.43
CA LEU A 432 21.64 -81.01 -21.60
C LEU A 432 21.68 -81.43 -23.07
N ASP A 433 21.14 -80.62 -23.98
CA ASP A 433 21.14 -80.87 -25.43
C ASP A 433 22.57 -80.89 -26.01
N TYR A 434 23.44 -79.99 -25.55
CA TYR A 434 24.86 -80.00 -25.87
C TYR A 434 25.56 -81.28 -25.35
N ASN A 435 25.29 -81.69 -24.11
CA ASN A 435 25.85 -82.90 -23.52
C ASN A 435 25.37 -84.18 -24.23
N ILE A 436 24.08 -84.27 -24.56
CA ILE A 436 23.51 -85.37 -25.34
C ILE A 436 24.18 -85.44 -26.71
N SER A 437 24.35 -84.30 -27.39
CA SER A 437 25.04 -84.24 -28.68
C SER A 437 26.49 -84.72 -28.58
N LYS A 438 27.22 -84.31 -27.53
CA LYS A 438 28.59 -84.75 -27.26
C LYS A 438 28.69 -86.25 -26.95
N LEU A 439 27.81 -86.77 -26.09
CA LEU A 439 27.75 -88.19 -25.73
C LEU A 439 27.36 -89.05 -26.95
N THR A 440 26.43 -88.59 -27.78
CA THR A 440 26.03 -89.27 -29.02
C THR A 440 27.18 -89.34 -30.01
N ALA A 441 27.92 -88.25 -30.19
CA ALA A 441 29.13 -88.23 -31.03
C ALA A 441 30.22 -89.17 -30.48
N TRP A 442 30.41 -89.21 -29.16
CA TRP A 442 31.37 -90.10 -28.52
C TRP A 442 30.99 -91.58 -28.68
N LEU A 443 29.71 -91.91 -28.47
CA LEU A 443 29.15 -93.24 -28.70
C LEU A 443 29.37 -93.70 -30.15
N ASN A 444 29.13 -92.83 -31.14
CA ASN A 444 29.39 -93.13 -32.54
C ASN A 444 30.88 -93.40 -32.82
N ASN A 445 31.78 -92.63 -32.22
CA ASN A 445 33.23 -92.85 -32.35
C ASN A 445 33.65 -94.19 -31.72
N LEU A 446 33.19 -94.50 -30.51
CA LEU A 446 33.45 -95.78 -29.85
C LEU A 446 32.90 -96.97 -30.67
N ASN A 447 31.74 -96.83 -31.32
CA ASN A 447 31.20 -97.85 -32.22
C ASN A 447 32.10 -98.08 -33.44
N ILE A 448 32.68 -97.02 -34.02
CA ILE A 448 33.65 -97.12 -35.12
C ILE A 448 34.94 -97.81 -34.63
N GLN A 449 35.47 -97.40 -33.48
CA GLN A 449 36.69 -97.98 -32.89
C GLN A 449 36.50 -99.47 -32.54
N LYS A 450 35.34 -99.84 -31.99
CA LYS A 450 34.98 -101.23 -31.74
C LYS A 450 34.98 -102.04 -33.03
N ARG A 451 34.37 -101.51 -34.10
CA ARG A 451 34.36 -102.19 -35.41
C ARG A 451 35.77 -102.39 -35.94
N LEU A 452 36.62 -101.36 -35.89
CA LEU A 452 38.02 -101.43 -36.29
C LEU A 452 38.84 -102.42 -35.44
N ALA A 453 38.59 -102.49 -34.12
CA ALA A 453 39.26 -103.42 -33.23
C ALA A 453 38.86 -104.89 -33.50
N ILE A 454 37.59 -105.13 -33.85
CA ILE A 454 37.08 -106.46 -34.28
C ILE A 454 37.70 -106.83 -35.64
N GLU A 455 37.71 -105.91 -36.60
CA GLU A 455 38.32 -106.12 -37.93
C GLU A 455 39.84 -106.41 -37.85
N ALA A 456 40.50 -105.95 -36.79
CA ALA A 456 41.93 -106.17 -36.52
C ALA A 456 42.23 -107.34 -35.56
N ASP A 457 41.23 -108.18 -35.21
CA ASP A 457 41.34 -109.31 -34.27
C ASP A 457 41.82 -108.94 -32.84
N GLN A 458 41.67 -107.68 -32.43
CA GLN A 458 42.06 -107.19 -31.09
C GLN A 458 40.89 -107.29 -30.09
N TYR A 459 40.50 -108.52 -29.76
CA TYR A 459 39.28 -108.80 -28.97
C TYR A 459 39.29 -108.24 -27.54
N GLU A 460 40.44 -108.17 -26.87
CA GLU A 460 40.56 -107.54 -25.53
C GLU A 460 40.20 -106.05 -25.59
N LYS A 461 40.74 -105.31 -26.56
CA LYS A 461 40.38 -103.90 -26.77
C LYS A 461 38.92 -103.74 -27.20
N ALA A 462 38.40 -104.65 -28.00
CA ALA A 462 36.98 -104.63 -28.37
C ALA A 462 36.06 -104.83 -27.16
N ALA A 463 36.46 -105.64 -26.17
CA ALA A 463 35.73 -105.82 -24.91
C ALA A 463 35.79 -104.56 -24.04
N GLU A 464 36.97 -103.95 -23.87
CA GLU A 464 37.12 -102.67 -23.16
C GLU A 464 36.27 -101.55 -23.80
N ILE A 465 36.28 -101.45 -25.13
CA ILE A 465 35.44 -100.49 -25.86
C ILE A 465 33.95 -100.83 -25.70
N CYS A 466 33.55 -102.10 -25.60
CA CYS A 466 32.16 -102.48 -25.32
C CYS A 466 31.69 -101.98 -23.96
N ASP A 467 32.51 -102.08 -22.92
CA ASP A 467 32.15 -101.61 -21.58
C ASP A 467 32.11 -100.07 -21.53
N GLN A 468 33.00 -99.40 -22.28
CA GLN A 468 32.89 -97.96 -22.50
C GLN A 468 31.58 -97.59 -23.19
N ILE A 469 31.20 -98.29 -24.28
CA ILE A 469 29.92 -98.05 -24.98
C ILE A 469 28.72 -98.19 -24.02
N LYS A 470 28.69 -99.23 -23.18
CA LYS A 470 27.61 -99.41 -22.20
C LYS A 470 27.55 -98.25 -21.20
N ALA A 471 28.71 -97.82 -20.67
CA ALA A 471 28.78 -96.70 -19.74
C ALA A 471 28.29 -95.37 -20.38
N VAL A 472 28.69 -95.10 -21.63
CA VAL A 472 28.22 -93.92 -22.37
C VAL A 472 26.71 -94.00 -22.63
N ASP A 473 26.19 -95.17 -23.01
CA ASP A 473 24.77 -95.38 -23.29
C ASP A 473 23.90 -95.23 -22.04
N GLU A 474 24.37 -95.71 -20.88
CA GLU A 474 23.72 -95.48 -19.58
C GLU A 474 23.71 -93.99 -19.21
N GLN A 475 24.83 -93.30 -19.41
CA GLN A 475 24.94 -91.87 -19.15
C GLN A 475 24.03 -91.04 -20.08
N LEU A 476 23.90 -91.46 -21.35
CA LEU A 476 23.01 -90.86 -22.33
C LEU A 476 21.54 -91.07 -21.95
N LYS A 477 21.16 -92.29 -21.53
CA LYS A 477 19.81 -92.57 -20.99
C LYS A 477 19.49 -91.73 -19.76
N LYS A 478 20.45 -91.57 -18.85
CA LYS A 478 20.27 -90.72 -17.66
C LYS A 478 20.05 -89.26 -18.04
N THR A 479 20.88 -88.72 -18.93
CA THR A 479 20.79 -87.32 -19.39
C THR A 479 19.49 -87.06 -20.18
N ASN A 480 19.03 -88.03 -20.99
CA ASN A 480 17.74 -87.95 -21.69
C ASN A 480 16.55 -87.96 -20.73
N LYS A 481 16.57 -88.81 -19.68
CA LYS A 481 15.52 -88.79 -18.64
C LYS A 481 15.47 -87.45 -17.91
N GLU A 482 16.64 -86.89 -17.56
CA GLU A 482 16.73 -85.56 -16.92
C GLU A 482 16.20 -84.43 -17.83
N ARG A 483 16.31 -84.58 -19.16
CA ARG A 483 15.73 -83.65 -20.14
C ARG A 483 14.20 -83.79 -20.23
N GLU A 484 13.70 -85.02 -20.30
CA GLU A 484 12.26 -85.33 -20.42
C GLU A 484 11.48 -84.96 -19.15
N GLN A 485 12.11 -84.98 -17.98
CA GLN A 485 11.49 -84.60 -16.70
C GLN A 485 11.31 -83.09 -16.51
N LYS A 486 11.73 -82.26 -17.47
CA LYS A 486 11.51 -80.81 -17.39
C LYS A 486 10.17 -80.43 -18.01
N ASP A 487 9.21 -80.07 -17.17
CA ASP A 487 7.90 -79.53 -17.56
C ASP A 487 7.99 -78.09 -18.12
N LYS A 488 8.47 -77.95 -19.36
CA LYS A 488 8.51 -76.67 -20.08
C LYS A 488 7.10 -76.17 -20.41
N ASP A 489 6.18 -77.09 -20.69
CA ASP A 489 4.83 -76.75 -21.17
C ASP A 489 3.95 -76.18 -20.04
N GLU A 490 4.04 -76.70 -18.81
CA GLU A 490 3.30 -76.18 -17.66
C GLU A 490 3.79 -74.78 -17.26
N LEU A 491 5.11 -74.56 -17.21
CA LEU A 491 5.69 -73.25 -16.91
C LEU A 491 5.30 -72.21 -17.97
N ASN A 492 5.37 -72.58 -19.25
CA ASN A 492 4.98 -71.71 -20.36
C ASN A 492 3.48 -71.38 -20.34
N ALA A 493 2.62 -72.36 -20.05
CA ALA A 493 1.18 -72.13 -19.91
C ALA A 493 0.90 -71.13 -18.78
N ARG A 494 1.52 -71.31 -17.61
CA ARG A 494 1.38 -70.42 -16.45
C ARG A 494 1.92 -69.01 -16.72
N LEU A 495 3.03 -68.90 -17.44
CA LEU A 495 3.59 -67.62 -17.86
C LEU A 495 2.66 -66.89 -18.84
N GLN A 496 2.10 -67.60 -19.83
CA GLN A 496 1.15 -67.03 -20.79
C GLN A 496 -0.13 -66.57 -20.11
N GLU A 497 -0.66 -67.35 -19.16
CA GLU A 497 -1.83 -66.97 -18.37
C GLU A 497 -1.57 -65.68 -17.59
N LYS A 498 -0.44 -65.61 -16.86
CA LYS A 498 -0.07 -64.41 -16.12
C LYS A 498 0.18 -63.20 -17.02
N LYS A 499 0.80 -63.37 -18.19
CA LYS A 499 0.96 -62.30 -19.19
C LYS A 499 -0.39 -61.79 -19.72
N LYS A 500 -1.37 -62.67 -19.94
CA LYS A 500 -2.74 -62.29 -20.32
C LYS A 500 -3.42 -61.50 -19.20
N GLU A 501 -3.32 -61.97 -17.96
CA GLU A 501 -3.84 -61.28 -16.77
C GLU A 501 -3.22 -59.89 -16.61
N LEU A 502 -1.88 -59.77 -16.75
CA LEU A 502 -1.19 -58.48 -16.68
C LEU A 502 -1.65 -57.53 -17.79
N ASN A 503 -1.80 -58.01 -19.03
CA ASN A 503 -2.26 -57.17 -20.13
C ASN A 503 -3.71 -56.71 -19.92
N GLN A 504 -4.56 -57.56 -19.36
CA GLN A 504 -5.92 -57.16 -19.00
C GLN A 504 -5.92 -56.10 -17.89
N GLN A 505 -5.16 -56.33 -16.82
CA GLN A 505 -5.00 -55.36 -15.72
C GLN A 505 -4.40 -54.04 -16.19
N LYS A 506 -3.49 -54.03 -17.17
CA LYS A 506 -2.94 -52.79 -17.76
C LYS A 506 -4.02 -51.98 -18.48
N LYS A 507 -4.84 -52.63 -19.30
CA LYS A 507 -5.97 -51.98 -19.98
C LYS A 507 -7.01 -51.46 -18.97
N GLU A 508 -7.30 -52.24 -17.93
CA GLU A 508 -8.19 -51.82 -16.86
C GLU A 508 -7.60 -50.62 -16.08
N TYR A 509 -6.30 -50.62 -15.82
CA TYR A 509 -5.59 -49.51 -15.19
C TYR A 509 -5.61 -48.25 -16.05
N GLU A 510 -5.30 -48.34 -17.35
CA GLU A 510 -5.34 -47.20 -18.28
C GLU A 510 -6.76 -46.60 -18.36
N ARG A 511 -7.78 -47.46 -18.42
CA ARG A 511 -9.18 -47.02 -18.37
C ARG A 511 -9.51 -46.34 -17.04
N LEU A 512 -9.08 -46.92 -15.92
CA LEU A 512 -9.32 -46.38 -14.59
C LEU A 512 -8.59 -45.05 -14.38
N GLU A 513 -7.38 -44.90 -14.92
CA GLU A 513 -6.60 -43.65 -14.92
C GLU A 513 -7.37 -42.54 -15.64
N CYS A 514 -7.88 -42.81 -16.85
CA CYS A 514 -8.73 -41.87 -17.58
C CYS A 514 -10.05 -41.55 -16.83
N GLU A 515 -10.69 -42.54 -16.22
CA GLU A 515 -11.90 -42.33 -15.42
C GLU A 515 -11.63 -41.43 -14.21
N ILE A 516 -10.54 -41.69 -13.49
CA ILE A 516 -10.15 -40.94 -12.30
C ILE A 516 -9.75 -39.51 -12.64
N ASP A 517 -8.99 -39.30 -13.72
CA ASP A 517 -8.61 -37.94 -14.15
C ASP A 517 -9.85 -37.12 -14.55
N ASN A 518 -10.83 -37.74 -15.22
CA ASN A 518 -12.12 -37.10 -15.51
C ASN A 518 -12.94 -36.81 -14.24
N ASN A 519 -12.95 -37.72 -13.26
CA ASN A 519 -13.62 -37.51 -11.98
C ASN A 519 -12.97 -36.36 -11.19
N ILE A 520 -11.64 -36.33 -11.10
CA ILE A 520 -10.88 -35.25 -10.45
C ILE A 520 -11.18 -33.93 -11.14
N LEU A 521 -11.17 -33.89 -12.47
CA LEU A 521 -11.51 -32.69 -13.24
C LEU A 521 -12.94 -32.19 -12.94
N SER A 522 -13.92 -33.11 -12.87
CA SER A 522 -15.29 -32.77 -12.49
C SER A 522 -15.38 -32.20 -11.07
N ILE A 523 -14.67 -32.82 -10.11
CA ILE A 523 -14.58 -32.34 -8.71
C ILE A 523 -13.99 -30.92 -8.66
N LEU A 524 -12.88 -30.68 -9.37
CA LEU A 524 -12.23 -29.36 -9.43
C LEU A 524 -13.16 -28.30 -10.04
N CYS A 525 -13.80 -28.61 -11.17
CA CYS A 525 -14.73 -27.70 -11.84
C CYS A 525 -15.96 -27.36 -10.97
N ASN A 526 -16.52 -28.34 -10.27
CA ASN A 526 -17.64 -28.12 -9.37
C ASN A 526 -17.23 -27.25 -8.18
N SER A 527 -16.08 -27.55 -7.56
CA SER A 527 -15.51 -26.74 -6.47
C SER A 527 -15.24 -25.29 -6.90
N GLN A 528 -14.72 -25.07 -8.13
CA GLN A 528 -14.54 -23.72 -8.67
C GLN A 528 -15.87 -22.96 -8.77
N ARG A 529 -16.92 -23.58 -9.34
CA ARG A 529 -18.24 -22.95 -9.47
C ARG A 529 -18.87 -22.63 -8.11
N GLU A 530 -18.72 -23.53 -7.14
CA GLU A 530 -19.20 -23.34 -5.77
C GLU A 530 -18.52 -22.14 -5.11
N LEU A 531 -17.19 -22.06 -5.18
CA LEU A 531 -16.42 -20.94 -4.61
C LEU A 531 -16.71 -19.61 -5.33
N GLU A 532 -16.88 -19.61 -6.65
CA GLU A 532 -17.31 -18.41 -7.41
C GLU A 532 -18.72 -17.95 -6.99
N ALA A 533 -19.65 -18.89 -6.76
CA ALA A 533 -20.97 -18.58 -6.26
C ALA A 533 -20.96 -18.05 -4.83
N ILE A 534 -20.10 -18.59 -3.95
CA ILE A 534 -19.91 -18.09 -2.58
C ILE A 534 -19.33 -16.68 -2.63
N LEU A 535 -18.28 -16.44 -3.41
CA LEU A 535 -17.67 -15.11 -3.55
C LEU A 535 -18.71 -14.08 -3.98
N LYS A 536 -19.51 -14.40 -5.01
CA LYS A 536 -20.57 -13.50 -5.50
C LYS A 536 -21.63 -13.21 -4.43
N ARG A 537 -22.07 -14.24 -3.68
CA ARG A 537 -23.03 -14.05 -2.57
C ARG A 537 -22.49 -13.14 -1.48
N LEU A 538 -21.19 -13.25 -1.16
CA LEU A 538 -20.54 -12.37 -0.19
C LEU A 538 -20.46 -10.94 -0.72
N GLU A 539 -20.07 -10.75 -1.98
CA GLU A 539 -20.04 -9.42 -2.61
C GLU A 539 -21.43 -8.75 -2.62
N ASP A 540 -22.49 -9.50 -2.90
CA ASP A 540 -23.87 -9.00 -2.87
C ASP A 540 -24.30 -8.64 -1.43
N LYS A 541 -24.01 -9.51 -0.45
CA LYS A 541 -24.37 -9.33 0.97
C LYS A 541 -23.68 -8.12 1.61
N TYR A 542 -22.43 -7.83 1.24
CA TYR A 542 -21.63 -6.76 1.85
C TYR A 542 -21.32 -5.61 0.88
N SER A 543 -22.16 -5.43 -0.14
CA SER A 543 -22.02 -4.38 -1.17
C SER A 543 -21.87 -2.95 -0.63
N ASN A 544 -22.41 -2.67 0.57
CA ASN A 544 -22.32 -1.37 1.24
C ASN A 544 -21.17 -1.25 2.27
N ASP A 545 -20.47 -2.35 2.59
CA ASP A 545 -19.37 -2.38 3.55
C ASP A 545 -18.21 -3.20 2.97
N GLN A 546 -17.45 -2.58 2.05
CA GLN A 546 -16.29 -3.20 1.41
C GLN A 546 -15.24 -3.70 2.40
N ASN A 547 -15.22 -3.14 3.62
CA ASN A 547 -14.29 -3.58 4.65
C ASN A 547 -14.72 -4.93 5.22
N ALA A 548 -16.01 -5.22 5.38
CA ALA A 548 -16.54 -6.41 6.06
C ALA A 548 -16.20 -7.77 5.44
N ILE A 549 -15.63 -7.86 4.23
CA ILE A 549 -15.28 -9.16 3.60
C ILE A 549 -13.90 -9.22 2.94
N LEU A 550 -13.06 -8.21 3.14
CA LEU A 550 -11.79 -8.07 2.42
C LEU A 550 -10.94 -9.36 2.47
N ILE A 551 -10.91 -10.02 3.62
CA ILE A 551 -10.05 -11.19 3.85
C ILE A 551 -10.62 -12.43 3.20
N ILE A 552 -11.92 -12.70 3.40
CA ILE A 552 -12.57 -13.87 2.78
C ILE A 552 -12.46 -13.77 1.26
N LYS A 553 -12.68 -12.58 0.72
CA LYS A 553 -12.54 -12.32 -0.71
C LYS A 553 -11.14 -12.65 -1.22
N GLU A 554 -10.10 -12.11 -0.60
CA GLU A 554 -8.71 -12.36 -1.02
C GLU A 554 -8.32 -13.84 -0.87
N LEU A 555 -8.78 -14.52 0.19
CA LEU A 555 -8.52 -15.94 0.40
C LEU A 555 -9.23 -16.80 -0.66
N LEU A 556 -10.48 -16.48 -0.99
CA LEU A 556 -11.23 -17.12 -2.08
C LEU A 556 -10.59 -16.86 -3.44
N GLU A 557 -10.10 -15.65 -3.71
CA GLU A 557 -9.40 -15.33 -4.96
C GLU A 557 -8.10 -16.14 -5.12
N ASN A 558 -7.34 -16.30 -4.03
CA ASN A 558 -6.14 -17.15 -4.04
C ASN A 558 -6.49 -18.62 -4.28
N GLU A 559 -7.53 -19.14 -3.61
CA GLU A 559 -8.02 -20.51 -3.80
C GLU A 559 -8.52 -20.73 -5.24
N LEU A 560 -9.30 -19.80 -5.79
CA LEU A 560 -9.79 -19.85 -7.17
C LEU A 560 -8.65 -19.82 -8.18
N THR A 561 -7.62 -18.99 -7.94
CA THR A 561 -6.43 -18.94 -8.80
C THR A 561 -5.68 -20.28 -8.77
N SER A 562 -5.51 -20.87 -7.58
CA SER A 562 -4.90 -22.20 -7.44
C SER A 562 -5.74 -23.28 -8.14
N LEU A 563 -7.06 -23.28 -7.96
CA LEU A 563 -7.98 -24.22 -8.59
C LEU A 563 -7.98 -24.13 -10.11
N ARG A 564 -7.96 -22.93 -10.67
CA ARG A 564 -7.84 -22.73 -12.13
C ARG A 564 -6.53 -23.30 -12.66
N SER A 565 -5.43 -23.07 -11.95
CA SER A 565 -4.14 -23.68 -12.30
C SER A 565 -4.20 -25.21 -12.27
N GLN A 566 -4.82 -25.80 -11.24
CA GLN A 566 -4.98 -27.25 -11.12
C GLN A 566 -5.91 -27.84 -12.19
N THR A 567 -6.98 -27.14 -12.53
CA THR A 567 -7.96 -27.56 -13.54
C THR A 567 -7.30 -27.56 -14.92
N ASN A 568 -6.66 -26.46 -15.32
CA ASN A 568 -5.93 -26.36 -16.59
C ASN A 568 -4.87 -27.45 -16.72
N MET A 569 -4.15 -27.73 -15.63
CA MET A 569 -3.15 -28.79 -15.58
C MET A 569 -3.74 -30.20 -15.77
N THR A 570 -4.97 -30.43 -15.31
CA THR A 570 -5.66 -31.71 -15.45
C THR A 570 -6.26 -31.83 -16.86
N GLU A 571 -6.80 -30.74 -17.40
CA GLU A 571 -7.28 -30.64 -18.79
C GLU A 571 -6.18 -30.94 -19.81
N GLU A 572 -4.99 -30.33 -19.65
CA GLU A 572 -3.86 -30.57 -20.55
C GLU A 572 -3.41 -32.04 -20.53
N ASN A 573 -3.47 -32.73 -19.39
CA ASN A 573 -3.15 -34.16 -19.31
C ASN A 573 -4.18 -35.02 -20.06
N ASN A 574 -5.48 -34.70 -19.93
CA ASN A 574 -6.55 -35.41 -20.61
C ASN A 574 -6.49 -35.22 -22.14
N LEU A 575 -6.06 -34.04 -22.61
CA LEU A 575 -5.89 -33.77 -24.05
C LEU A 575 -4.67 -34.48 -24.66
N LEU A 576 -3.69 -34.89 -23.85
CA LEU A 576 -2.50 -35.63 -24.28
C LEU A 576 -2.68 -37.16 -24.25
N THR A 577 -3.72 -37.66 -23.57
CA THR A 577 -4.03 -39.11 -23.45
C THR A 577 -5.06 -39.61 -24.46
N PHE A 578 -5.79 -38.71 -25.14
CA PHE A 578 -6.59 -38.99 -26.33
C PHE A 578 -5.79 -38.74 -27.61
#